data_AF-A0A952Q7S9-F1
#
_entry.id   AF-A0A952Q7S9-F1
#
_cell.length_a   1.000
_cell.length_b   1.000
_cell.length_c   1.000
_cell.angle_alpha   90.00
_cell.angle_beta   90.00
_cell.angle_gamma   90.00
#
_symmetry.space_group_name_H-M   'P 1'
#
loop_
_entity.id
_entity.type
_entity.pdbx_description
1 polymer ?
#
loop_
_entity_poly.entity_id
_entity_poly.type
_entity_poly.pdbx_seq_one_letter_code
_entity_poly.pdbx_strand_id
1 'polypeptide(L)'
;MLVSVSGVFRVDNLASLDAQTDAVMDALLTAEAASGGVIRDPDVEAVLAEGLVRISVVVEAESIAAAQDIGIMTIETAIIEADGNVVSIAHPRSTVTGFVEESRQAELLPA
;
A
#
# COMPACT_ATOMS: atom_id res chain seq x y z
N MET A 1 8.70 12.85 -7.44
CA MET A 1 8.72 12.89 -5.96
C MET A 1 8.01 11.65 -5.46
N LEU A 2 8.51 11.00 -4.41
CA LEU A 2 7.85 9.84 -3.83
C LEU A 2 7.03 10.20 -2.61
N VAL A 3 5.81 9.67 -2.55
CA VAL A 3 4.90 9.85 -1.44
C VAL A 3 4.32 8.48 -1.06
N SER A 4 4.45 8.12 0.21
CA SER A 4 3.75 6.95 0.75
C SER A 4 2.28 7.31 1.02
N VAL A 5 1.38 6.52 0.45
CA VAL A 5 -0.07 6.60 0.65
C VAL A 5 -0.52 5.31 1.31
N SER A 6 -1.32 5.42 2.37
CA SER A 6 -1.83 4.26 3.11
C SER A 6 -3.34 4.34 3.25
N GLY A 7 -4.00 3.19 3.33
CA GLY A 7 -5.43 3.06 3.59
C GLY A 7 -5.72 1.93 4.57
N VAL A 8 -6.92 1.94 5.14
CA VAL A 8 -7.40 0.83 5.98
C VAL A 8 -8.81 0.46 5.53
N PHE A 9 -9.15 -0.81 5.51
CA PHE A 9 -10.54 -1.23 5.35
C PHE A 9 -10.87 -2.34 6.32
N ARG A 10 -12.16 -2.58 6.51
CA ARG A 10 -12.64 -3.66 7.37
C ARG A 10 -13.18 -4.75 6.49
N VAL A 11 -12.86 -5.97 6.86
CA VAL A 11 -13.47 -7.16 6.32
C VAL A 11 -14.59 -7.58 7.26
N ASP A 12 -15.83 -7.56 6.75
CA ASP A 12 -17.01 -7.93 7.54
C ASP A 12 -17.09 -9.43 7.83
N ASN A 13 -16.41 -10.25 7.03
CA ASN A 13 -16.35 -11.70 7.19
C ASN A 13 -14.90 -12.18 7.40
N LEU A 14 -14.52 -12.43 8.65
CA LEU A 14 -13.17 -12.89 8.98
C LEU A 14 -12.78 -14.21 8.28
N ALA A 15 -13.76 -15.05 7.91
CA ALA A 15 -13.50 -16.28 7.17
C ALA A 15 -13.04 -16.04 5.71
N SER A 16 -13.27 -14.83 5.18
CA SER A 16 -12.77 -14.39 3.88
C SER A 16 -11.60 -13.40 3.98
N LEU A 17 -11.12 -13.09 5.19
CA LEU A 17 -10.04 -12.11 5.38
C LEU A 17 -8.78 -12.50 4.61
N ASP A 18 -8.40 -13.78 4.66
CA ASP A 18 -7.24 -14.33 3.95
C ASP A 18 -7.39 -14.12 2.43
N ALA A 19 -8.49 -14.64 1.86
CA ALA A 19 -8.78 -14.51 0.43
C ALA A 19 -8.91 -13.04 -0.04
N GLN A 20 -9.46 -12.15 0.79
CA GLN A 20 -9.54 -10.73 0.46
C GLN A 20 -8.20 -10.02 0.58
N THR A 21 -7.35 -10.41 1.53
CA THR A 21 -5.99 -9.88 1.67
C THR A 21 -5.17 -10.26 0.43
N ASP A 22 -5.27 -11.53 0.00
CA ASP A 22 -4.63 -12.01 -1.24
C ASP A 22 -5.14 -11.27 -2.47
N ALA A 23 -6.46 -11.10 -2.60
CA ALA A 23 -7.06 -10.39 -3.74
C ALA A 23 -6.63 -8.91 -3.80
N VAL A 24 -6.56 -8.22 -2.65
CA VAL A 24 -6.03 -6.85 -2.58
C VAL A 24 -4.56 -6.83 -3.01
N MET A 25 -3.75 -7.78 -2.53
CA MET A 25 -2.34 -7.82 -2.89
C MET A 25 -2.16 -8.03 -4.41
N ASP A 26 -2.91 -8.95 -5.01
CA ASP A 26 -2.89 -9.21 -6.46
C ASP A 26 -3.32 -7.97 -7.28
N ALA A 27 -4.36 -7.26 -6.84
CA ALA A 27 -4.82 -6.03 -7.47
C ALA A 27 -3.74 -4.93 -7.41
N LEU A 28 -3.06 -4.78 -6.28
CA LEU A 28 -1.98 -3.80 -6.11
C LEU A 28 -0.76 -4.14 -6.97
N LEU A 29 -0.37 -5.41 -7.07
CA LEU A 29 0.72 -5.85 -7.96
C LEU A 29 0.37 -5.61 -9.43
N THR A 30 -0.89 -5.83 -9.79
CA THR A 30 -1.40 -5.56 -11.14
C THR A 30 -1.34 -4.06 -11.44
N ALA A 31 -1.75 -3.22 -10.49
CA ALA A 31 -1.67 -1.77 -10.61
C ALA A 31 -0.21 -1.28 -10.69
N GLU A 32 0.70 -1.81 -9.88
CA GLU A 32 2.14 -1.52 -9.97
C GLU A 32 2.69 -1.81 -11.37
N ALA A 33 2.44 -3.01 -11.89
CA ALA A 33 2.89 -3.43 -13.21
C ALA A 33 2.30 -2.55 -14.34
N ALA A 34 1.01 -2.20 -14.23
CA ALA A 34 0.32 -1.36 -15.21
C ALA A 34 0.78 0.11 -15.17
N SER A 35 1.24 0.58 -14.00
CA SER A 35 1.61 1.97 -13.77
C SER A 35 2.91 2.40 -14.45
N GLY A 36 3.71 1.45 -14.93
CA GLY A 36 5.02 1.74 -15.54
C GLY A 36 6.03 2.34 -14.56
N GLY A 37 5.86 2.10 -13.25
CA GLY A 37 6.74 2.57 -12.19
C GLY A 37 6.26 3.82 -11.45
N VAL A 38 5.03 4.27 -11.68
CA VAL A 38 4.37 5.34 -10.89
C VAL A 38 3.94 4.83 -9.51
N ILE A 39 3.45 3.60 -9.41
CA ILE A 39 3.12 2.93 -8.14
C ILE A 39 4.24 1.94 -7.84
N ARG A 40 4.67 1.86 -6.58
CA ARG A 40 5.77 1.02 -6.11
C ARG A 40 5.54 0.52 -4.70
N ASP A 41 6.25 -0.55 -4.36
CA ASP A 41 6.34 -1.11 -3.01
C ASP A 41 4.95 -1.28 -2.35
N PRO A 42 3.99 -1.97 -3.00
CA PRO A 42 2.71 -2.22 -2.39
C PRO A 42 2.90 -3.19 -1.21
N ASP A 43 2.30 -2.85 -0.08
CA ASP A 43 2.34 -3.63 1.16
C ASP A 43 0.93 -3.74 1.75
N VAL A 44 0.62 -4.94 2.26
CA VAL A 44 -0.68 -5.27 2.82
C VAL A 44 -0.49 -6.02 4.13
N GLU A 45 -1.08 -5.49 5.20
CA GLU A 45 -1.03 -6.06 6.54
C GLU A 45 -2.44 -6.32 7.07
N ALA A 46 -2.77 -7.60 7.34
CA ALA A 46 -4.04 -7.98 7.94
C ALA A 46 -3.96 -8.05 9.49
N VAL A 47 -4.89 -7.38 10.16
CA VAL A 47 -5.06 -7.38 11.62
C VAL A 47 -6.28 -8.20 11.99
N LEU A 48 -6.06 -9.49 12.19
CA LEU A 48 -7.09 -10.52 12.47
C LEU A 48 -8.00 -10.18 13.67
N ALA A 49 -7.44 -9.60 14.73
CA ALA A 49 -8.18 -9.30 15.96
C ALA A 49 -9.30 -8.26 15.76
N GLU A 50 -9.17 -7.40 14.75
CA GLU A 50 -10.09 -6.28 14.48
C GLU A 50 -10.80 -6.41 13.13
N GLY A 51 -10.46 -7.44 12.34
CA GLY A 51 -10.93 -7.61 10.96
C GLY A 51 -10.53 -6.45 10.07
N LEU A 52 -9.36 -5.85 10.31
CA LEU A 52 -8.86 -4.70 9.56
C LEU A 52 -7.74 -5.15 8.63
N VAL A 53 -7.67 -4.54 7.45
CA VAL A 53 -6.55 -4.69 6.52
C VAL A 53 -5.97 -3.30 6.28
N ARG A 54 -4.68 -3.15 6.51
CA ARG A 54 -3.91 -1.95 6.21
C ARG A 54 -3.23 -2.14 4.87
N ILE A 55 -3.27 -1.13 4.04
CA ILE A 55 -2.62 -1.10 2.73
C ILE A 55 -1.66 0.09 2.73
N SER A 56 -0.48 -0.07 2.14
CA SER A 56 0.38 1.05 1.79
C SER A 56 0.99 0.89 0.41
N VAL A 57 1.19 2.00 -0.28
CA VAL A 57 1.84 2.08 -1.59
C VAL A 57 2.73 3.32 -1.64
N VAL A 58 3.79 3.27 -2.43
CA VAL A 58 4.63 4.41 -2.75
C VAL A 58 4.25 4.93 -4.13
N VAL A 59 3.99 6.22 -4.25
CA VAL A 59 3.58 6.85 -5.51
C VAL A 59 4.59 7.88 -5.95
N GLU A 60 5.06 7.76 -7.18
CA GLU A 60 5.89 8.72 -7.88
C GLU A 60 5.03 9.73 -8.66
N ALA A 61 5.00 10.98 -8.21
CA ALA A 61 4.30 12.04 -8.91
C ALA A 61 5.05 13.39 -8.87
N GLU A 62 4.55 14.36 -9.63
CA GLU A 62 5.07 15.72 -9.70
C GLU A 62 4.71 16.58 -8.48
N SER A 63 3.64 16.23 -7.75
CA SER A 63 3.18 16.95 -6.56
C SER A 63 2.63 15.98 -5.50
N ILE A 64 2.58 16.43 -4.24
CA ILE A 64 2.02 15.63 -3.15
C ILE A 64 0.52 15.36 -3.39
N ALA A 65 -0.22 16.36 -3.86
CA ALA A 65 -1.63 16.22 -4.17
C ALA A 65 -1.87 15.18 -5.27
N ALA A 66 -1.11 15.22 -6.36
CA ALA A 66 -1.21 14.22 -7.43
C ALA A 66 -0.85 12.81 -6.94
N ALA A 67 0.19 12.67 -6.12
CA ALA A 67 0.56 11.37 -5.55
C ALA A 67 -0.54 10.81 -4.63
N GLN A 68 -1.19 11.69 -3.86
CA GLN A 68 -2.33 11.33 -3.01
C GLN A 68 -3.52 10.87 -3.83
N ASP A 69 -3.91 11.63 -4.86
CA ASP A 69 -5.04 11.28 -5.72
C ASP A 69 -4.84 9.93 -6.40
N ILE A 70 -3.63 9.68 -6.93
CA ILE A 70 -3.27 8.40 -7.55
C ILE A 70 -3.31 7.28 -6.51
N GLY A 71 -2.62 7.44 -5.37
CA GLY A 71 -2.54 6.40 -4.35
C GLY A 71 -3.90 6.04 -3.74
N ILE A 72 -4.76 7.03 -3.50
CA ILE A 72 -6.13 6.81 -3.02
C ILE A 72 -6.93 6.01 -4.05
N MET A 73 -6.91 6.44 -5.32
CA MET A 73 -7.63 5.77 -6.39
C MET A 73 -7.16 4.32 -6.58
N THR A 74 -5.85 4.07 -6.47
CA THR A 74 -5.27 2.72 -6.53
C THR A 74 -5.78 1.85 -5.39
N ILE A 75 -5.72 2.35 -4.15
CA ILE A 75 -6.16 1.62 -2.96
C ILE A 75 -7.68 1.35 -3.02
N GLU A 76 -8.48 2.33 -3.41
CA GLU A 76 -9.92 2.17 -3.59
C GLU A 76 -10.25 1.10 -4.63
N THR A 77 -9.58 1.15 -5.78
CA THR A 77 -9.77 0.18 -6.86
C THR A 77 -9.40 -1.22 -6.38
N ALA A 78 -8.25 -1.39 -5.70
CA ALA A 78 -7.83 -2.68 -5.18
C ALA A 78 -8.82 -3.27 -4.16
N ILE A 79 -9.39 -2.43 -3.28
CA ILE A 79 -10.39 -2.88 -2.31
C ILE A 79 -11.70 -3.30 -3.02
N ILE A 80 -12.13 -2.55 -4.03
CA ILE A 80 -13.32 -2.87 -4.82
C ILE A 80 -13.12 -4.18 -5.61
N GLU A 81 -11.96 -4.39 -6.23
CA GLU A 81 -11.63 -5.63 -6.94
C GLU A 81 -11.58 -6.84 -6.02
N ALA A 82 -11.18 -6.64 -4.76
CA ALA A 82 -11.18 -7.67 -3.72
C ALA A 82 -12.57 -7.93 -3.09
N ASP A 83 -13.64 -7.30 -3.60
CA ASP A 83 -14.99 -7.37 -3.03
C ASP A 83 -15.03 -6.97 -1.54
N GLY A 84 -14.11 -6.07 -1.15
CA GLY A 84 -13.99 -5.56 0.21
C GLY A 84 -14.89 -4.36 0.45
N ASN A 85 -15.46 -4.25 1.66
CA ASN A 85 -16.16 -3.04 2.08
C ASN A 85 -15.18 -2.02 2.65
N VAL A 86 -15.04 -0.87 1.99
CA VAL A 86 -14.21 0.23 2.47
C VAL A 86 -14.82 0.81 3.76
N VAL A 87 -14.11 0.70 4.88
CA VAL A 87 -14.56 1.27 6.17
C VAL A 87 -13.92 2.60 6.51
N SER A 88 -12.63 2.82 6.19
CA SER A 88 -12.03 4.14 6.37
C SER A 88 -10.67 4.25 5.67
N ILE A 89 -10.61 5.00 4.57
CA ILE A 89 -9.32 5.36 3.98
C ILE A 89 -8.71 6.47 4.84
N ALA A 90 -7.81 6.07 5.73
CA ALA A 90 -7.09 7.01 6.57
C ALA A 90 -6.12 7.81 5.69
N HIS A 91 -6.29 9.13 5.68
CA HIS A 91 -5.41 10.03 4.94
C HIS A 91 -3.94 9.81 5.35
N PRO A 92 -3.00 9.74 4.39
CA PRO A 92 -1.60 9.60 4.72
C PRO A 92 -1.13 10.77 5.58
N ARG A 93 -0.45 10.45 6.68
CA ARG A 93 0.57 11.37 7.19
C ARG A 93 1.63 11.44 6.10
N SER A 94 1.92 12.64 5.58
CA SER A 94 3.07 12.83 4.67
C SER A 94 4.33 12.33 5.36
N THR A 95 4.72 11.10 5.05
CA THR A 95 6.09 10.65 5.21
C THR A 95 6.74 10.97 3.87
N VAL A 96 7.37 12.14 3.78
CA VAL A 96 8.37 12.37 2.73
C VAL A 96 9.54 11.48 3.10
N THR A 97 9.44 10.19 2.77
CA THR A 97 10.59 9.29 2.79
C THR A 97 11.44 9.71 1.61
N GLY A 98 12.31 10.71 1.84
CA GLY A 98 13.56 10.75 1.09
C GLY A 98 14.17 9.37 1.26
N PHE A 99 14.40 8.67 0.15
CA PHE A 99 15.16 7.43 0.14
C PHE A 99 16.35 7.57 1.07
N VAL A 100 16.28 6.95 2.24
CA VAL A 100 17.51 6.40 2.80
C VAL A 100 17.65 5.13 1.99
N GLU A 101 18.44 5.19 0.91
CA GLU A 101 19.17 4.02 0.46
C GLU A 101 19.81 3.45 1.72
N GLU A 102 19.20 2.43 2.31
CA GLU A 102 19.88 1.57 3.25
C GLU A 102 20.92 0.84 2.41
N SER A 103 22.04 1.54 2.21
CA SER A 103 23.28 0.97 1.77
C SER A 103 23.50 -0.20 2.72
N ARG A 104 23.25 -1.41 2.22
CA ARG A 104 23.76 -2.67 2.78
C ARG A 104 25.28 -2.56 2.84
N GLN A 105 25.80 -1.82 3.82
CA GLN A 105 27.14 -2.03 4.32
C GLN A 105 27.00 -3.16 5.33
N ALA A 106 26.93 -4.37 4.80
CA ALA A 106 27.29 -5.55 5.57
C ALA A 106 28.72 -5.28 6.08
N GLU A 107 28.85 -5.11 7.39
CA GLU A 107 30.11 -4.99 8.09
C GLU A 107 31.02 -6.15 7.69
N LEU A 108 32.03 -5.87 6.87
CA LEU A 108 33.25 -6.67 6.82
C LEU A 108 34.02 -6.37 8.10
N LEU A 109 33.77 -7.15 9.14
CA LEU A 109 34.63 -7.23 10.33
C LEU A 109 35.98 -7.86 9.94
N PRO A 110 37.13 -7.18 10.08
CA PRO A 110 38.40 -7.88 10.15
C PRO A 110 38.63 -8.39 11.58
N ALA A 111 38.95 -9.67 11.71
CA ALA A 111 39.66 -10.22 12.87
C ALA A 111 41.15 -10.35 12.53
#